data_AF-D7MXZ5-F1
#
_entry.id   AF-D7MXZ5-F1
#
_cell.length_a   1.000
_cell.length_b   1.000
_cell.length_c   1.000
_cell.angle_alpha   90.00
_cell.angle_beta   90.00
_cell.angle_gamma   90.00
#
_symmetry.space_group_name_H-M   'P 1'
#
loop_
_entity.id
_entity.type
_entity.pdbx_description
1 polymer ?
#
loop_
_entity_poly.entity_id
_entity_poly.type
_entity_poly.pdbx_seq_one_letter_code
_entity_poly.pdbx_strand_id
1 'polypeptide(L)'
;MGKGFKNRTPRKWSQEWEVELAIVLMTKVIELGGIPTIGDCAVILRAALRAPMPSAFLKILQTTHSLGYSFGSPLYDEIITLCLDIGELDAAIAIVADMETTGITVPDQTLDKVISARQSNENPRSEPEEPPSTVSS
;
A
#
# COMPACT_ATOMS: atom_id res chain seq x y z
N MET A 1 33.61 30.83 5.48
CA MET A 1 32.16 30.84 5.21
C MET A 1 31.53 29.57 5.83
N GLY A 2 31.33 29.57 7.15
CA GLY A 2 30.77 28.40 7.85
C GLY A 2 29.26 28.35 7.64
N LYS A 3 28.77 27.43 6.81
CA LYS A 3 27.33 27.19 6.66
C LYS A 3 26.81 26.61 7.97
N GLY A 4 25.93 27.35 8.64
CA GLY A 4 25.36 26.99 9.93
C GLY A 4 24.69 25.62 9.90
N PHE A 5 25.09 24.76 10.83
CA PHE A 5 24.31 23.59 11.24
C PHE A 5 23.02 24.12 11.86
N LYS A 6 21.98 24.31 11.04
CA LYS A 6 20.66 24.65 11.56
C LYS A 6 20.23 23.48 12.44
N ASN A 7 20.08 23.77 13.73
CA ASN A 7 19.61 22.85 14.75
C ASN A 7 18.16 22.44 14.40
N ARG A 8 18.01 21.44 13.53
CA ARG A 8 16.70 20.85 13.21
C ARG A 8 16.23 20.16 14.48
N THR A 9 15.02 20.48 14.91
CA THR A 9 14.36 19.73 15.98
C THR A 9 14.36 18.25 15.60
N PRO A 10 14.85 17.35 16.46
CA PRO A 10 14.80 15.92 16.17
C PRO A 10 13.36 15.53 15.84
N ARG A 11 13.18 14.82 14.72
CA ARG A 11 11.87 14.23 14.40
C ARG A 11 11.49 13.30 15.55
N LYS A 12 10.25 13.41 16.04
CA LYS A 12 9.73 12.48 17.05
C LYS A 12 9.61 11.09 16.44
N TRP A 13 9.91 10.08 17.24
CA TRP A 13 9.79 8.69 16.81
C TRP A 13 8.32 8.31 16.54
N SER A 14 8.05 7.59 15.45
CA SER A 14 6.72 7.09 15.10
C SER A 14 6.81 5.79 14.30
N GLN A 15 5.73 5.02 14.25
CA GLN A 15 5.69 3.75 13.53
C GLN A 15 5.88 3.95 12.02
N GLU A 16 5.36 5.05 11.47
CA GLU A 16 5.54 5.42 10.07
C GLU A 16 7.01 5.73 9.78
N TRP A 17 7.67 6.42 10.71
CA TRP A 17 9.09 6.71 10.57
C TRP A 17 9.97 5.45 10.68
N GLU A 18 9.60 4.48 11.52
CA GLU A 18 10.24 3.16 11.57
C GLU A 18 10.23 2.50 10.19
N VAL A 19 9.07 2.50 9.52
CA VAL A 19 8.88 1.90 8.20
C VAL A 19 9.68 2.66 7.13
N GLU A 20 9.62 3.99 7.12
CA GLU A 20 10.41 4.83 6.21
C GLU A 20 11.91 4.54 6.34
N LEU A 21 12.43 4.49 7.57
CA LEU A 21 13.84 4.19 7.86
C LEU A 21 14.21 2.77 7.43
N ALA A 22 13.35 1.79 7.69
CA ALA A 22 13.60 0.41 7.33
C ALA A 22 13.68 0.22 5.81
N ILE A 23 12.83 0.91 5.04
CA ILE A 23 12.90 0.94 3.58
C ILE A 23 14.21 1.58 3.11
N VAL A 24 14.60 2.72 3.69
CA VAL A 24 15.88 3.37 3.35
C VAL A 24 17.06 2.45 3.64
N LEU A 25 17.06 1.76 4.78
CA LEU A 25 18.10 0.81 5.15
C LEU A 25 18.14 -0.37 4.17
N MET A 26 17.00 -0.96 3.83
CA MET A 26 16.90 -2.04 2.85
C MET A 26 17.46 -1.63 1.49
N THR A 27 17.10 -0.44 0.99
CA THR A 27 17.67 0.11 -0.25
C THR A 27 19.19 0.25 -0.15
N LYS A 28 19.71 0.75 0.97
CA LYS A 28 21.16 0.91 1.17
C LYS A 28 21.90 -0.43 1.24
N VAL A 29 21.30 -1.46 1.84
CA VAL A 29 21.87 -2.82 1.83
C VAL A 29 22.04 -3.31 0.40
N ILE A 30 21.01 -3.15 -0.45
CA ILE A 30 21.05 -3.54 -1.86
C ILE A 30 22.11 -2.75 -2.64
N GLU A 31 22.15 -1.43 -2.47
CA GLU A 31 23.14 -0.55 -3.15
C GLU A 31 24.59 -0.91 -2.80
N LEU A 32 24.84 -1.43 -1.60
CA LEU A 32 26.17 -1.87 -1.14
C LEU A 32 26.48 -3.32 -1.52
N GLY A 33 25.63 -3.98 -2.31
CA GLY A 33 25.81 -5.36 -2.76
C GLY A 33 25.32 -6.43 -1.79
N GLY A 34 24.62 -6.03 -0.72
CA GLY A 34 23.91 -6.95 0.15
C GLY A 34 22.60 -7.45 -0.48
N ILE A 35 22.16 -8.63 -0.06
CA ILE A 35 20.92 -9.24 -0.53
C ILE A 35 20.02 -9.41 0.70
N PRO A 36 19.03 -8.52 0.91
CA PRO A 36 18.02 -8.71 1.96
C PRO A 36 17.36 -10.07 1.81
N THR A 37 17.06 -10.73 2.92
CA THR A 37 16.33 -12.00 2.91
C THR A 37 14.82 -11.76 2.82
N ILE A 38 14.07 -12.79 2.43
CA ILE A 38 12.60 -12.75 2.50
C ILE A 38 12.09 -12.43 3.92
N GLY A 39 12.84 -12.85 4.96
CA GLY A 39 12.54 -12.56 6.35
C GLY A 39 12.67 -11.07 6.67
N ASP A 40 13.73 -10.42 6.17
CA ASP A 40 13.92 -8.97 6.32
C ASP A 40 12.78 -8.20 5.66
N CYS A 41 12.43 -8.57 4.42
CA CYS A 41 11.32 -7.96 3.69
C CYS A 41 9.98 -8.16 4.43
N ALA A 42 9.73 -9.36 4.96
CA ALA A 42 8.52 -9.66 5.74
C ALA A 42 8.42 -8.81 7.02
N VAL A 43 9.54 -8.59 7.72
CA VAL A 43 9.57 -7.75 8.93
C VAL A 43 9.19 -6.31 8.59
N ILE A 44 9.74 -5.75 7.51
CA ILE A 44 9.44 -4.37 7.08
C ILE A 44 7.97 -4.27 6.66
N LEU A 45 7.46 -5.27 5.93
CA LEU A 45 6.07 -5.32 5.49
C LEU A 45 5.09 -5.41 6.67
N ARG A 46 5.41 -6.22 7.69
CA ARG A 46 4.64 -6.30 8.93
C ARG A 46 4.63 -4.98 9.69
N ALA A 47 5.75 -4.25 9.71
CA ALA A 47 5.80 -2.92 10.29
C ALA A 47 4.88 -1.94 9.52
N ALA A 48 4.88 -2.00 8.18
CA ALA A 48 4.01 -1.19 7.34
C ALA A 48 2.51 -1.50 7.55
N LEU A 49 2.15 -2.77 7.77
CA LEU A 49 0.77 -3.18 8.08
C LEU A 49 0.31 -2.59 9.42
N ARG A 50 1.19 -2.55 10.41
CA ARG A 50 0.92 -1.97 11.74
C ARG A 50 0.81 -0.44 11.72
N ALA A 51 1.53 0.22 10.82
CA ALA A 51 1.52 1.67 10.63
C ALA A 51 0.52 2.16 9.55
N PRO A 52 -0.48 1.34 9.21
CA PRO A 52 -1.13 1.24 7.89
C PRO A 52 -0.58 2.18 6.80
N MET A 53 0.52 1.78 6.14
CA MET A 53 1.18 2.58 5.10
C MET A 53 1.10 1.97 3.70
N PRO A 54 0.05 2.25 2.91
CA PRO A 54 -0.11 1.76 1.52
C PRO A 54 1.04 2.08 0.59
N SER A 55 1.57 3.30 0.71
CA SER A 55 2.72 3.76 -0.08
C SER A 55 3.99 2.92 0.16
N ALA A 56 4.11 2.28 1.33
CA ALA A 56 5.21 1.39 1.65
C ALA A 56 5.02 -0.02 1.07
N PHE A 57 3.78 -0.54 1.02
CA PHE A 57 3.50 -1.90 0.58
C PHE A 57 4.05 -2.19 -0.80
N LEU A 58 3.67 -1.39 -1.79
CA LEU A 58 4.08 -1.61 -3.18
C LEU A 58 5.61 -1.61 -3.33
N LYS A 59 6.28 -0.67 -2.65
CA LYS A 59 7.75 -0.58 -2.70
C LYS A 59 8.43 -1.81 -2.10
N ILE A 60 7.90 -2.34 -1.00
CA ILE A 60 8.43 -3.55 -0.35
C ILE A 60 8.17 -4.78 -1.22
N LEU A 61 6.96 -4.92 -1.78
CA LEU A 61 6.59 -6.03 -2.68
C LEU A 61 7.48 -6.06 -3.92
N GLN A 62 7.54 -4.94 -4.66
CA GLN A 62 8.39 -4.81 -5.85
C GLN A 62 9.86 -5.12 -5.56
N THR A 63 10.37 -4.63 -4.42
CA THR A 63 11.76 -4.95 -4.01
C THR A 63 11.90 -6.45 -3.76
N THR A 64 10.97 -7.06 -3.04
CA THR A 64 10.97 -8.49 -2.72
C THR A 64 10.95 -9.35 -3.99
N HIS A 65 10.10 -9.01 -4.96
CA HIS A 65 10.02 -9.71 -6.24
C HIS A 65 11.27 -9.49 -7.11
N SER A 66 11.86 -8.29 -7.08
CA SER A 66 13.11 -8.01 -7.78
C SER A 66 14.29 -8.86 -7.26
N LEU A 67 14.22 -9.30 -6.01
CA LEU A 67 15.16 -10.24 -5.39
C LEU A 67 14.84 -11.71 -5.68
N GLY A 68 13.76 -11.99 -6.42
CA GLY A 68 13.32 -13.36 -6.77
C GLY A 68 12.50 -14.04 -5.68
N TYR A 69 12.02 -13.31 -4.68
CA TYR A 69 11.18 -13.85 -3.61
C TYR A 69 9.70 -13.57 -3.86
N SER A 70 8.84 -14.44 -3.35
CA SER A 70 7.39 -14.23 -3.31
C SER A 70 6.88 -14.53 -1.90
N PHE A 71 5.92 -13.74 -1.44
CA PHE A 71 5.23 -14.03 -0.18
C PHE A 71 4.15 -15.08 -0.38
N GLY A 72 3.63 -15.63 0.72
CA GLY A 72 2.44 -16.48 0.65
C GLY A 72 1.18 -15.67 0.35
N SER A 73 0.23 -16.28 -0.37
CA SER A 73 -1.07 -15.68 -0.71
C SER A 73 -1.81 -14.99 0.45
N PRO A 74 -1.79 -15.50 1.70
CA PRO A 74 -2.47 -14.83 2.82
C PRO A 74 -1.96 -13.43 3.11
N LEU A 75 -0.66 -13.17 2.89
CA LEU A 75 -0.08 -11.85 3.16
C LEU A 75 -0.55 -10.83 2.12
N TYR A 76 -0.70 -11.24 0.86
CA TYR A 76 -1.25 -10.38 -0.18
C TYR A 76 -2.71 -10.03 0.08
N ASP A 77 -3.55 -11.00 0.48
CA ASP A 77 -4.96 -10.72 0.82
C ASP A 77 -5.08 -9.78 2.03
N GLU A 78 -4.23 -9.94 3.04
CA GLU A 78 -4.17 -9.06 4.22
C GLU A 78 -3.84 -7.61 3.81
N ILE A 79 -2.83 -7.42 2.95
CA ILE A 79 -2.43 -6.09 2.48
C ILE A 79 -3.53 -5.45 1.61
N ILE A 80 -4.08 -6.21 0.65
CA ILE A 80 -5.11 -5.70 -0.25
C ILE A 80 -6.36 -5.32 0.54
N THR A 81 -6.79 -6.17 1.48
CA THR A 81 -7.93 -5.88 2.35
C THR A 81 -7.69 -4.60 3.16
N LEU A 82 -6.50 -4.44 3.75
CA LEU A 82 -6.17 -3.22 4.48
C LEU A 82 -6.20 -1.96 3.59
N CYS A 83 -5.68 -2.02 2.36
CA CYS A 83 -5.78 -0.92 1.41
C CYS A 83 -7.23 -0.54 1.11
N LEU A 84 -8.12 -1.54 0.94
CA LEU A 84 -9.54 -1.29 0.72
C LEU A 84 -10.22 -0.68 1.96
N ASP A 85 -9.91 -1.16 3.16
CA ASP A 85 -10.53 -0.70 4.42
C ASP A 85 -10.24 0.78 4.72
N ILE A 86 -9.06 1.26 4.33
CA ILE A 86 -8.66 2.67 4.50
C ILE A 86 -8.98 3.56 3.28
N GLY A 87 -9.63 3.00 2.25
CA GLY A 87 -10.07 3.72 1.06
C GLY A 87 -9.00 3.93 -0.02
N GLU A 88 -7.87 3.24 0.07
CA GLU A 88 -6.73 3.36 -0.84
C GLU A 88 -6.85 2.34 -2.00
N LEU A 89 -7.90 2.53 -2.80
CA LEU A 89 -8.23 1.64 -3.93
C LEU A 89 -7.10 1.56 -4.97
N ASP A 90 -6.46 2.69 -5.29
CA ASP A 90 -5.37 2.73 -6.26
C ASP A 90 -4.18 1.87 -5.82
N ALA A 91 -3.87 1.86 -4.52
CA ALA A 91 -2.84 1.01 -3.95
C ALA A 91 -3.21 -0.48 -4.04
N ALA A 92 -4.48 -0.82 -3.74
CA ALA A 92 -4.98 -2.19 -3.89
C ALA A 92 -4.86 -2.68 -5.35
N ILE A 93 -5.26 -1.85 -6.32
CA ILE A 93 -5.14 -2.16 -7.76
C ILE A 93 -3.67 -2.34 -8.17
N ALA A 94 -2.79 -1.45 -7.72
CA ALA A 94 -1.37 -1.54 -8.04
C ALA A 94 -0.73 -2.84 -7.53
N ILE A 95 -1.14 -3.32 -6.36
CA ILE A 95 -0.66 -4.59 -5.78
C ILE A 95 -1.17 -5.79 -6.58
N VAL A 96 -2.44 -5.79 -7.00
CA VAL A 96 -2.99 -6.85 -7.88
C VAL A 96 -2.22 -6.91 -9.19
N ALA A 97 -1.95 -5.75 -9.81
CA ALA A 97 -1.16 -5.69 -11.05
C ALA A 97 0.28 -6.17 -10.86
N ASP A 98 0.92 -5.83 -9.73
CA ASP A 98 2.25 -6.32 -9.36
C ASP A 98 2.27 -7.86 -9.22
N MET A 99 1.24 -8.46 -8.62
CA MET A 99 1.10 -9.91 -8.54
C MET A 99 0.97 -10.56 -9.92
N GLU A 100 0.11 -10.03 -10.79
CA GLU A 100 -0.09 -10.57 -12.15
C GLU A 100 1.19 -10.49 -13.00
N THR A 101 1.90 -9.36 -12.96
CA THR A 101 3.13 -9.14 -13.72
C THR A 101 4.30 -10.00 -13.24
N THR A 102 4.30 -10.41 -11.98
CA THR A 102 5.30 -11.31 -11.38
C THR A 102 4.90 -12.78 -11.45
N GLY A 103 3.74 -13.10 -12.04
CA GLY A 103 3.24 -14.47 -12.20
C GLY A 103 2.69 -15.09 -10.91
N ILE A 104 2.34 -14.26 -9.92
CA ILE A 104 1.71 -14.69 -8.67
C ILE A 104 0.21 -14.72 -8.85
N THR A 105 -0.41 -15.87 -8.62
CA THR A 105 -1.87 -16.01 -8.72
C THR A 105 -2.56 -15.18 -7.66
N VAL A 106 -3.41 -14.25 -8.11
CA VAL A 106 -4.31 -13.48 -7.25
C VAL A 106 -5.50 -14.38 -6.89
N PRO A 107 -5.84 -14.54 -5.60
CA PRO A 107 -7.04 -15.29 -5.22
C PRO A 107 -8.30 -14.62 -5.76
N ASP A 108 -9.22 -15.41 -6.34
CA ASP A 108 -10.48 -14.91 -6.92
C ASP A 108 -11.27 -14.03 -5.93
N GLN A 109 -11.33 -14.44 -4.66
CA GLN A 109 -11.99 -13.67 -3.61
C GLN A 109 -11.36 -12.29 -3.40
N THR A 110 -10.05 -12.18 -3.51
CA THR A 110 -9.33 -10.91 -3.38
C THR A 110 -9.59 -10.01 -4.59
N LEU A 111 -9.64 -10.60 -5.79
CA LEU A 111 -9.98 -9.90 -7.03
C LEU A 111 -11.40 -9.34 -6.98
N ASP A 112 -12.38 -10.15 -6.55
CA ASP A 112 -13.78 -9.76 -6.42
C ASP A 112 -13.98 -8.57 -5.46
N LYS A 113 -13.22 -8.53 -4.35
CA LYS A 113 -13.23 -7.39 -3.41
C LYS A 113 -12.78 -6.10 -4.10
N VAL A 114 -11.69 -6.14 -4.87
CA VAL A 114 -11.15 -4.95 -5.57
C VAL A 114 -12.11 -4.48 -6.67
N ILE A 115 -12.70 -5.40 -7.43
CA ILE A 115 -13.72 -5.07 -8.44
C ILE A 115 -14.93 -4.41 -7.80
N SER A 116 -15.43 -4.97 -6.70
CA SER A 116 -16.60 -4.43 -5.98
C SER A 116 -16.32 -3.03 -5.42
N ALA A 117 -15.13 -2.81 -4.86
CA ALA A 117 -14.71 -1.51 -4.35
C ALA A 117 -14.63 -0.46 -5.47
N ARG A 118 -14.09 -0.83 -6.63
CA ARG A 118 -14.04 0.05 -7.81
C ARG A 118 -15.44 0.46 -8.29
N GLN A 119 -16.35 -0.50 -8.44
CA GLN A 119 -17.73 -0.22 -8.88
C GLN A 119 -18.47 0.69 -7.91
N SER A 120 -18.24 0.51 -6.61
CA SER A 120 -18.83 1.36 -5.56
C SER A 120 -18.32 2.80 -5.64
N ASN A 121 -17.05 3.00 -6.03
CA ASN A 121 -16.45 4.32 -6.17
C ASN A 121 -16.84 5.02 -7.48
N GLU A 122 -17.11 4.26 -8.55
CA GLU A 122 -17.59 4.78 -9.84
C GLU A 122 -19.09 5.15 -9.82
N ASN A 123 -19.86 4.66 -8.83
CA ASN A 123 -21.31 4.90 -8.69
C ASN A 123 -21.69 5.66 -7.39
N PRO A 124 -21.17 6.87 -7.13
CA PRO A 124 -21.56 7.65 -5.96
C PRO A 124 -22.98 8.20 -6.17
N ARG A 125 -24.00 7.48 -5.68
CA ARG A 125 -25.40 7.90 -5.49
C ARG A 125 -25.91 9.01 -6.44
N SER A 126 -26.61 8.62 -7.51
CA SER A 126 -27.65 9.48 -8.07
C SER A 126 -28.72 9.72 -6.99
N GLU A 127 -28.81 10.95 -6.45
CA GLU A 127 -29.90 11.35 -5.56
C GLU A 127 -31.26 11.22 -6.28
N PRO A 128 -32.36 10.90 -5.57
CA PRO A 128 -33.69 10.89 -6.17
C PRO A 128 -34.11 12.33 -6.47
N GLU A 129 -34.36 12.61 -7.75
CA GLU A 129 -34.94 13.86 -8.24
C GLU A 129 -36.30 14.08 -7.56
N GLU A 130 -36.40 15.11 -6.71
CA GLU A 130 -37.64 15.50 -6.04
C GLU A 130 -38.64 16.00 -7.10
N PRO A 131 -39.86 15.44 -7.21
CA PRO A 131 -40.80 15.86 -8.24
C PRO A 131 -41.29 17.29 -7.97
N PRO A 132 -41.39 18.16 -9.00
CA PRO A 132 -41.84 19.54 -8.81
C PRO A 132 -43.28 19.56 -8.30
N SER A 133 -43.47 20.21 -7.15
CA SER A 133 -44.78 20.47 -6.55
C SER A 133 -45.66 21.24 -7.52
N THR A 134 -46.74 20.62 -7.97
CA THR A 134 -47.82 21.26 -8.72
C THR A 134 -48.47 22.33 -7.85
N VAL A 135 -48.27 23.61 -8.18
CA VAL A 135 -49.12 24.68 -7.64
C VAL A 135 -50.46 24.61 -8.37
N SER A 136 -51.51 24.24 -7.65
CA SER A 136 -52.90 24.31 -8.12
C SER A 136 -53.41 25.76 -8.00
N SER A 137 -54.34 26.08 -8.89
CA SER A 137 -54.94 27.37 -9.23
C SER A 137 -55.49 28.21 -8.07
#